data_AF-A0A7K2NN06-F1
#
_entry.id   AF-A0A7K2NN06-F1
#
_cell.length_a   1.000
_cell.length_b   1.000
_cell.length_c   1.000
_cell.angle_alpha   90.00
_cell.angle_beta   90.00
_cell.angle_gamma   90.00
#
_symmetry.space_group_name_H-M   'P 1'
#
loop_
_entity.id
_entity.type
_entity.pdbx_description
1 polymer ?
#
loop_
_entity_poly.entity_id
_entity_poly.type
_entity_poly.pdbx_seq_one_letter_code
_entity_poly.pdbx_strand_id
1 'polypeptide(L)'
;MTTPPAPAHDTRPTHRRSRPAVVAAALAAVFLGTLGNVSAAPARAAGEPTAGQPSVADCPPALAEKATCYTGQDAGGAYYTMAVPHRWNGSLVVHAHGGPDLGDASDPARSTEDLERWAVMVDQGYAWAASSYR
;
A
#
# COMPACT_ATOMS: atom_id res chain seq x y z
N MET A 1 -29.59 4.67 -68.28
CA MET A 1 -29.09 4.38 -66.94
C MET A 1 -28.28 3.10 -67.02
N THR A 2 -26.97 3.23 -66.93
CA THR A 2 -25.96 2.21 -67.20
C THR A 2 -25.66 1.41 -65.94
N THR A 3 -25.88 0.10 -65.96
CA THR A 3 -25.44 -0.83 -64.91
C THR A 3 -23.95 -1.09 -65.05
N PRO A 4 -23.11 -0.84 -64.03
CA PRO A 4 -21.69 -1.17 -64.08
C PRO A 4 -21.46 -2.68 -63.88
N PRO A 5 -20.44 -3.28 -64.52
CA PRO A 5 -20.12 -4.70 -64.35
C PRO A 5 -19.49 -4.99 -62.98
N ALA A 6 -19.76 -6.20 -62.47
CA ALA A 6 -19.18 -6.72 -61.23
C ALA A 6 -17.68 -7.06 -61.39
N PRO A 7 -16.84 -6.88 -60.35
CA PRO A 7 -15.42 -7.23 -60.41
C PRO A 7 -15.19 -8.75 -60.31
N ALA A 8 -14.22 -9.24 -61.08
CA ALA A 8 -13.75 -10.62 -61.05
C ALA A 8 -12.94 -10.91 -59.78
N HIS A 9 -13.18 -12.05 -59.15
CA HIS A 9 -12.38 -12.56 -58.04
C HIS A 9 -11.09 -13.21 -58.56
N ASP A 10 -9.95 -12.65 -58.15
CA ASP A 10 -8.62 -13.18 -58.45
C ASP A 10 -8.23 -14.22 -57.38
N THR A 11 -8.21 -15.50 -57.75
CA THR A 11 -7.81 -16.61 -56.87
C THR A 11 -6.30 -16.82 -56.95
N ARG A 12 -5.54 -16.22 -56.02
CA ARG A 12 -4.12 -16.54 -55.85
C ARG A 12 -3.91 -17.83 -55.03
N PRO A 13 -2.99 -18.71 -55.45
CA PRO A 13 -2.75 -19.98 -54.79
C PRO A 13 -2.05 -19.81 -53.45
N THR A 14 -2.50 -20.62 -52.48
CA THR A 14 -1.96 -20.71 -51.13
C THR A 14 -0.62 -21.43 -51.12
N HIS A 15 0.48 -20.69 -51.01
CA HIS A 15 1.79 -21.31 -50.77
C HIS A 15 1.91 -21.76 -49.31
N ARG A 16 1.58 -23.04 -49.11
CA ARG A 16 1.83 -23.80 -47.89
C ARG A 16 3.35 -23.97 -47.71
N ARG A 17 4.00 -23.05 -46.97
CA ARG A 17 5.37 -23.25 -46.48
C ARG A 17 5.33 -23.85 -45.09
N SER A 18 5.44 -25.16 -45.08
CA SER A 18 5.72 -26.02 -43.96
C SER A 18 6.99 -25.59 -43.20
N ARG A 19 6.82 -25.34 -41.90
CA ARG A 19 7.74 -25.62 -40.78
C ARG A 19 9.17 -25.05 -40.85
N PRO A 20 9.51 -24.22 -39.84
CA PRO A 20 10.48 -24.73 -38.87
C PRO A 20 9.97 -24.50 -37.44
N ALA A 21 9.00 -25.32 -37.01
CA ALA A 21 8.52 -25.36 -35.62
C ALA A 21 9.54 -25.97 -34.63
N VAL A 22 10.80 -26.14 -35.04
CA VAL A 22 11.83 -26.84 -34.24
C VAL A 22 12.80 -25.86 -33.56
N VAL A 23 12.89 -24.60 -34.01
CA VAL A 23 13.81 -23.62 -33.37
C VAL A 23 13.17 -22.93 -32.15
N ALA A 24 11.84 -22.82 -32.10
CA ALA A 24 11.14 -22.13 -31.01
C ALA A 24 11.10 -22.90 -29.67
N ALA A 25 11.30 -24.23 -29.70
CA ALA A 25 11.17 -25.06 -28.50
C ALA A 25 12.42 -25.05 -27.59
N ALA A 26 13.59 -24.68 -28.10
CA ALA A 26 14.84 -24.75 -27.33
C ALA A 26 15.11 -23.51 -26.44
N LEU A 27 14.48 -22.36 -26.72
CA LEU A 27 14.68 -21.12 -25.94
C LEU A 27 13.69 -20.95 -24.77
N ALA A 28 12.56 -21.66 -24.77
CA ALA A 28 11.57 -21.55 -23.69
C ALA A 28 11.97 -22.31 -22.41
N ALA A 29 12.82 -23.34 -22.52
CA ALA A 29 13.21 -24.17 -21.38
C ALA A 29 14.28 -23.51 -20.47
N VAL A 30 15.04 -22.52 -20.97
CA VAL A 30 16.09 -21.84 -20.20
C VAL A 30 15.53 -20.71 -19.33
N PHE A 31 14.40 -20.09 -19.71
CA PHE A 31 13.79 -19.00 -18.93
C PHE A 31 12.89 -19.45 -17.77
N LEU A 32 12.40 -20.70 -17.77
CA LEU A 32 11.56 -21.21 -16.68
C LEU A 32 12.36 -21.78 -15.49
N GLY A 33 13.66 -22.02 -15.64
CA GLY A 33 14.49 -22.66 -14.61
C GLY A 33 15.05 -21.71 -13.54
N THR A 34 15.02 -20.39 -13.75
CA THR A 34 15.71 -19.43 -12.87
C THR A 34 14.79 -18.64 -11.92
N LEU A 35 13.47 -18.82 -12.00
CA LEU A 35 12.49 -18.09 -11.17
C LEU A 35 11.93 -18.90 -9.99
N GLY A 36 12.25 -20.19 -9.89
CA GLY A 36 11.55 -21.14 -9.02
C GLY A 36 12.06 -21.29 -7.58
N ASN A 37 13.16 -20.64 -7.18
CA ASN A 37 13.85 -20.95 -5.91
C ASN A 37 14.11 -19.74 -4.99
N VAL A 38 13.24 -18.74 -4.99
CA VAL A 38 13.24 -17.74 -3.90
C VAL A 38 12.36 -18.28 -2.78
N SER A 39 12.94 -19.02 -1.85
CA SER A 39 12.31 -19.30 -0.57
C SER A 39 12.11 -17.97 0.17
N ALA A 40 10.90 -17.43 0.10
CA ALA A 40 10.47 -16.34 0.97
C ALA A 40 10.28 -16.88 2.39
N ALA A 41 11.40 -17.06 3.11
CA ALA A 41 11.34 -17.25 4.55
C ALA A 41 10.75 -15.96 5.16
N PRO A 42 9.70 -16.04 6.00
CA PRO A 42 9.24 -14.86 6.71
C PRO A 42 10.34 -14.46 7.68
N ALA A 43 10.94 -13.28 7.47
CA ALA A 43 11.82 -12.67 8.46
C ALA A 43 10.98 -12.28 9.68
N ARG A 44 10.81 -13.20 10.63
CA ARG A 44 10.42 -12.85 11.99
C ARG A 44 11.64 -12.28 12.69
N ALA A 45 11.92 -11.00 12.46
CA ALA A 45 12.75 -10.24 13.37
C ALA A 45 11.91 -9.97 14.63
N ALA A 46 12.01 -10.85 15.62
CA ALA A 46 11.74 -10.47 17.01
C ALA A 46 12.98 -9.69 17.50
N GLY A 47 13.17 -8.49 16.94
CA GLY A 47 14.15 -7.52 17.41
C GLY A 47 13.50 -6.60 18.43
N GLU A 48 14.29 -6.11 19.37
CA GLU A 48 13.92 -5.01 20.25
C GLU A 48 13.38 -3.84 19.41
N PRO A 49 12.29 -3.15 19.83
CA PRO A 49 11.70 -2.07 19.05
C PRO A 49 12.78 -1.07 18.64
N THR A 50 13.04 -0.98 17.34
CA THR A 50 14.00 0.02 16.86
C THR A 50 13.37 1.38 17.06
N ALA A 51 14.13 2.36 17.56
CA ALA A 51 13.64 3.73 17.75
C ALA A 51 12.90 4.23 16.48
N GLY A 52 11.70 4.75 16.65
CA GLY A 52 10.83 5.15 15.53
C GLY A 52 9.93 4.06 14.94
N GLN A 53 9.99 2.81 15.41
CA GLN A 53 9.00 1.80 15.02
C GLN A 53 7.69 1.94 15.81
N PRO A 54 6.53 1.93 15.14
CA PRO A 54 5.24 1.96 15.81
C PRO A 54 4.98 0.65 16.57
N SER A 55 4.48 0.77 17.79
CA SER A 55 3.91 -0.33 18.58
C SER A 55 2.40 -0.26 18.58
N VAL A 56 1.73 -1.40 18.59
CA VAL A 56 0.27 -1.47 18.80
C VAL A 56 -0.07 -0.86 20.16
N ALA A 57 -1.12 -0.06 20.20
CA ALA A 57 -1.62 0.62 21.39
C ALA A 57 -3.14 0.52 21.47
N ASP A 58 -3.67 0.76 22.67
CA ASP A 58 -5.11 0.87 22.85
C ASP A 58 -5.64 2.08 22.06
N CYS A 59 -6.74 1.86 21.33
CA CYS A 59 -7.45 2.94 20.67
C CYS A 59 -8.29 3.74 21.69
N PRO A 60 -8.57 5.03 21.42
CA PRO A 60 -9.59 5.76 22.16
C PRO A 60 -10.95 5.01 22.13
N PRO A 61 -11.81 5.15 23.16
CA PRO A 61 -13.03 4.36 23.29
C PRO A 61 -13.95 4.37 22.06
N ALA A 62 -14.05 5.51 21.37
CA ALA A 62 -14.86 5.65 20.16
C ALA A 62 -14.36 4.79 18.97
N LEU A 63 -13.11 4.33 19.02
CA LEU A 63 -12.40 3.61 17.96
C LEU A 63 -11.99 2.18 18.33
N ALA A 64 -12.17 1.75 19.59
CA ALA A 64 -11.68 0.46 20.12
C ALA A 64 -11.98 -0.75 19.22
N GLU A 65 -13.20 -0.83 18.68
CA GLU A 65 -13.64 -1.94 17.82
C GLU A 65 -13.56 -1.61 16.31
N LYS A 66 -13.11 -0.40 15.97
CA LYS A 66 -13.18 0.14 14.60
C LYS A 66 -11.82 0.24 13.91
N ALA A 67 -10.74 0.29 14.68
CA ALA A 67 -9.40 0.48 14.15
C ALA A 67 -8.35 -0.30 14.95
N THR A 68 -7.19 -0.48 14.34
CA THR A 68 -5.95 -0.80 15.06
C THR A 68 -5.17 0.50 15.26
N CYS A 69 -4.83 0.81 16.50
CA CYS A 69 -4.06 2.01 16.84
C CYS A 69 -2.60 1.68 17.12
N TYR A 70 -1.76 2.65 16.85
CA TYR A 70 -0.32 2.56 17.05
C TYR A 70 0.19 3.85 17.68
N THR A 71 1.22 3.73 18.51
CA THR A 71 1.98 4.86 19.04
C THR A 71 3.48 4.62 18.86
N GLY A 72 4.26 5.69 19.01
CA GLY A 72 5.71 5.58 19.08
C GLY A 72 6.35 6.95 19.27
N GLN A 73 7.68 6.96 19.24
CA GLN A 73 8.50 8.16 19.31
C GLN A 73 9.54 8.12 18.20
N ASP A 74 9.64 9.19 17.42
CA ASP A 74 10.60 9.28 16.32
C ASP A 74 12.04 9.43 16.83
N ALA A 75 13.02 9.30 15.93
CA ALA A 75 14.43 9.37 16.29
C ALA A 75 14.88 10.73 16.84
N GLY A 76 14.08 11.79 16.70
CA GLY A 76 14.36 13.08 17.31
C GLY A 76 13.52 13.37 18.56
N GLY A 77 12.70 12.43 19.03
CA GLY A 77 11.97 12.55 20.28
C GLY A 77 10.51 13.01 20.15
N ALA A 78 9.98 13.20 18.94
CA ALA A 78 8.58 13.56 18.75
C ALA A 78 7.69 12.32 18.92
N TYR A 79 6.68 12.40 19.80
CA TYR A 79 5.67 11.34 19.90
C TYR A 79 4.72 11.41 18.69
N TYR A 80 4.17 10.25 18.33
CA TYR A 80 3.18 10.14 17.26
C TYR A 80 2.14 9.06 17.58
N THR A 81 0.96 9.24 17.00
CA THR A 81 -0.16 8.29 17.06
C THR A 81 -0.71 8.05 15.66
N MET A 82 -1.08 6.81 15.37
CA MET A 82 -1.75 6.41 14.14
C MET A 82 -2.96 5.53 14.43
N ALA A 83 -3.96 5.58 13.56
CA ALA A 83 -5.11 4.68 13.58
C ALA A 83 -5.42 4.21 12.16
N VAL A 84 -5.54 2.89 11.98
CA VAL A 84 -5.91 2.26 10.72
C VAL A 84 -7.28 1.59 10.90
N PRO A 85 -8.35 2.08 10.27
CA PRO A 85 -9.67 1.48 10.41
C PRO A 85 -9.70 0.08 9.76
N HIS A 86 -10.44 -0.85 10.37
CA HIS A 86 -10.61 -2.22 9.85
C HIS A 86 -11.18 -2.24 8.42
N ARG A 87 -11.95 -1.21 8.06
CA ARG A 87 -12.55 -1.00 6.72
C ARG A 87 -11.94 0.25 6.06
N TRP A 88 -10.63 0.23 5.84
CA TRP A 88 -9.91 1.35 5.25
C TRP A 88 -10.35 1.65 3.81
N ASN A 89 -10.63 2.93 3.53
CA ASN A 89 -11.03 3.44 2.21
C ASN A 89 -9.84 3.75 1.29
N GLY A 90 -8.60 3.48 1.73
CA GLY A 90 -7.37 3.71 0.97
C GLY A 90 -6.79 5.13 1.10
N SER A 91 -7.44 6.03 1.84
CA SER A 91 -6.99 7.41 2.04
C SER A 91 -6.42 7.63 3.44
N LEU A 92 -5.37 8.44 3.55
CA LEU A 92 -4.72 8.82 4.81
C LEU A 92 -4.93 10.31 5.08
N VAL A 93 -5.33 10.63 6.31
CA VAL A 93 -5.33 11.97 6.88
C VAL A 93 -4.10 12.12 7.76
N VAL A 94 -3.27 13.12 7.46
CA VAL A 94 -2.16 13.54 8.33
C VAL A 94 -2.61 14.81 9.05
N HIS A 95 -2.85 14.70 10.35
CA HIS A 95 -3.28 15.82 11.17
C HIS A 95 -2.09 16.61 11.69
N ALA A 96 -2.10 17.91 11.43
CA ALA A 96 -1.15 18.87 11.97
C ALA A 96 -1.91 19.74 12.98
N HIS A 97 -1.54 19.65 14.26
CA HIS A 97 -2.17 20.46 15.29
C HIS A 97 -1.70 21.92 15.21
N GLY A 98 -2.56 22.83 15.70
CA GLY A 98 -2.22 24.24 15.89
C GLY A 98 -1.48 24.48 17.22
N GLY A 99 -1.12 25.74 17.49
CA GLY A 99 -0.44 26.15 18.72
C GLY A 99 -1.31 26.99 19.67
N PRO A 100 -0.72 27.46 20.80
CA PRO A 100 0.68 27.26 21.19
C PRO A 100 0.90 25.96 21.97
N ASP A 101 1.63 25.02 21.40
CA ASP A 101 2.22 23.88 22.11
C ASP A 101 3.74 24.11 22.15
N LEU A 102 4.16 25.10 22.95
CA LEU A 102 5.54 25.60 23.05
C LEU A 102 6.27 25.04 24.29
N GLY A 103 5.86 23.86 24.77
CA GLY A 103 6.56 23.21 25.86
C GLY A 103 7.97 22.79 25.44
N ASP A 104 8.91 22.74 26.39
CA ASP A 104 10.29 22.31 26.13
C ASP A 104 10.42 20.82 25.79
N ALA A 105 9.32 20.07 25.86
CA ALA A 105 9.27 18.64 25.61
C ALA A 105 8.07 18.27 24.74
N SER A 106 8.25 17.23 23.93
CA SER A 106 7.19 16.58 23.19
C SER A 106 6.20 15.91 24.15
N ASP A 107 4.93 16.31 24.12
CA ASP A 107 3.89 15.70 24.95
C ASP A 107 3.45 14.34 24.37
N PRO A 108 3.62 13.22 25.10
CA PRO A 108 3.20 11.90 24.64
C PRO A 108 1.69 11.73 24.50
N ALA A 109 0.87 12.52 25.21
CA ALA A 109 -0.59 12.40 25.15
C ALA A 109 -1.17 13.11 23.92
N ARG A 110 -0.48 14.15 23.44
CA ARG A 110 -1.06 15.11 22.51
C ARG A 110 -1.65 14.50 21.23
N SER A 111 -0.89 13.63 20.56
CA SER A 111 -1.35 12.99 19.33
C SER A 111 -2.53 12.03 19.55
N THR A 112 -2.63 11.43 20.74
CA THR A 112 -3.74 10.53 21.10
C THR A 112 -5.01 11.31 21.45
N GLU A 113 -4.87 12.44 22.14
CA GLU A 113 -5.99 13.35 22.41
C GLU A 113 -6.56 13.96 21.12
N ASP A 114 -5.70 14.31 20.17
CA ASP A 114 -6.13 14.77 18.85
C ASP A 114 -6.83 13.63 18.07
N LEU A 115 -6.35 12.38 18.15
CA LEU A 115 -7.05 11.23 17.55
C LEU A 115 -8.46 11.05 18.13
N GLU A 116 -8.63 11.19 19.45
CA GLU A 116 -9.95 11.09 20.08
C GLU A 116 -10.89 12.19 19.59
N ARG A 117 -10.40 13.45 19.53
CA ARG A 117 -11.17 14.60 19.06
C ARG A 117 -11.59 14.48 17.60
N TRP A 118 -10.75 13.86 16.77
CA TRP A 118 -10.96 13.70 15.33
C TRP A 118 -11.35 12.28 14.92
N ALA A 119 -11.86 11.47 15.85
CA ALA A 119 -12.21 10.07 15.64
C ALA A 119 -13.18 9.85 14.46
N VAL A 120 -14.00 10.86 14.13
CA VAL A 120 -14.89 10.83 12.96
C VAL A 120 -14.16 10.52 11.65
N MET A 121 -12.91 10.94 11.49
CA MET A 121 -12.13 10.65 10.28
C MET A 121 -11.89 9.13 10.15
N VAL A 122 -11.53 8.48 11.24
CA VAL A 122 -11.30 7.03 11.28
C VAL A 122 -12.62 6.27 11.12
N ASP A 123 -13.70 6.75 11.74
CA ASP A 123 -15.05 6.19 11.60
C ASP A 123 -15.56 6.23 10.15
N GLN A 124 -15.21 7.27 9.40
CA GLN A 124 -15.51 7.39 7.96
C GLN A 124 -14.55 6.61 7.05
N GLY A 125 -13.68 5.79 7.64
CA GLY A 125 -12.81 4.86 6.92
C GLY A 125 -11.48 5.44 6.46
N TYR A 126 -11.10 6.64 6.89
CA TYR A 126 -9.76 7.18 6.62
C TYR A 126 -8.74 6.62 7.62
N ALA A 127 -7.55 6.24 7.16
CA ALA A 127 -6.42 6.11 8.06
C ALA A 127 -6.05 7.49 8.61
N TRP A 128 -5.50 7.56 9.81
CA TRP A 128 -5.16 8.82 10.48
C TRP A 128 -3.78 8.73 11.13
N ALA A 129 -3.02 9.82 11.07
CA ALA A 129 -1.74 9.96 11.76
C ALA A 129 -1.52 11.39 12.26
N ALA A 130 -0.87 11.55 13.40
CA ALA A 130 -0.39 12.84 13.92
C ALA A 130 0.93 12.68 14.69
N SER A 131 1.63 13.80 14.85
CA SER A 131 2.79 13.94 15.73
C SER A 131 2.57 15.12 16.68
N SER A 132 3.10 15.02 17.91
CA SER A 132 3.10 16.08 18.92
C SER A 132 4.21 17.12 18.73
N TYR A 133 5.00 16.99 17.66
CA TYR A 133 6.23 17.76 17.43
C TYR A 133 7.23 17.63 18.58
N ARG A 134 8.29 18.44 18.53
CA ARG A 134 9.37 18.50 19.52
C ARG A 134 10.02 19.87 19.50
#